data_AF-A0A0R2DAF1-F1
#
_entry.id   AF-A0A0R2DAF1-F1
#
_cell.length_a   1.000
_cell.length_b   1.000
_cell.length_c   1.000
_cell.angle_alpha   90.00
_cell.angle_beta   90.00
_cell.angle_gamma   90.00
#
_symmetry.space_group_name_H-M   'P 1'
#
loop_
_entity.id
_entity.type
_entity.pdbx_description
1 polymer ?
#
loop_
_entity_poly.entity_id
_entity_poly.type
_entity_poly.pdbx_seq_one_letter_code
_entity_poly.pdbx_strand_id
1 'polypeptide(L)'
;MAEMDDLVKKIMAQMQQEQTSGQTDKQRTATPTASQQKTLNTSDYPLFSKHPEMIKSPSGKGLDEINLDNVMKGNVKADDLRITRETLQRQGEIAKAAGRPAIQKNFARAAELTAIPDDKILAMYGALRPYRSSKQDLEDIAQELEDEYNAPICASWFREAAKYYESRKKLKGDN
;
A
#
# COMPACT_ATOMS: atom_id res chain seq x y z
N MET A 1 17.58 67.83 1.60
CA MET A 1 17.69 67.36 0.22
C MET A 1 18.87 66.39 -0.02
N ALA A 2 19.71 66.08 0.97
CA ALA A 2 20.84 65.12 0.80
C ALA A 2 20.49 63.65 1.14
N GLU A 3 19.37 63.37 1.83
CA GLU A 3 18.96 62.02 2.25
C GLU A 3 18.25 61.22 1.15
N MET A 4 17.71 61.90 0.13
CA MET A 4 16.92 61.25 -0.93
C MET A 4 17.79 60.76 -2.11
N ASP A 5 18.91 61.44 -2.37
CA ASP A 5 19.90 61.02 -3.36
C ASP A 5 20.66 59.74 -2.94
N ASP A 6 20.89 59.57 -1.64
CA ASP A 6 21.60 58.39 -1.12
C ASP A 6 20.71 57.13 -1.20
N LEU A 7 19.40 57.30 -0.98
CA LEU A 7 18.42 56.24 -1.13
C LEU A 7 18.28 55.78 -2.61
N VAL A 8 18.30 56.74 -3.56
CA VAL A 8 18.24 56.44 -5.00
C VAL A 8 19.50 55.72 -5.46
N LYS A 9 20.69 56.13 -5.00
CA LYS A 9 21.95 55.41 -5.26
C LYS A 9 21.93 53.98 -4.75
N LYS A 10 21.38 53.76 -3.55
CA LYS A 10 21.30 52.42 -2.94
C LYS A 10 20.35 51.51 -3.71
N ILE A 11 19.21 52.03 -4.17
CA ILE A 11 18.24 51.29 -4.99
C ILE A 11 18.82 50.94 -6.37
N MET A 12 19.52 51.89 -7.02
CA MET A 12 20.17 51.62 -8.31
C MET A 12 21.29 50.57 -8.20
N ALA A 13 22.08 50.61 -7.13
CA ALA A 13 23.11 49.60 -6.87
C ALA A 13 22.50 48.20 -6.61
N GLN A 14 21.35 48.14 -5.94
CA GLN A 14 20.63 46.89 -5.67
C GLN A 14 20.00 46.30 -6.93
N MET A 15 19.46 47.13 -7.82
CA MET A 15 18.97 46.71 -9.14
C MET A 15 20.08 46.23 -10.09
N GLN A 16 21.29 46.78 -9.99
CA GLN A 16 22.41 46.40 -10.85
C GLN A 16 23.09 45.10 -10.39
N GLN A 17 22.95 44.72 -9.12
CA GLN A 17 23.41 43.43 -8.60
C GLN A 17 22.46 42.26 -8.91
N GLU A 18 21.17 42.53 -9.16
CA GLU A 18 20.19 41.48 -9.52
C GLU A 18 20.21 41.09 -11.02
N GLN A 19 21.00 41.76 -11.88
CA GLN A 19 21.09 41.44 -13.31
C GLN A 19 22.40 40.79 -13.78
N THR A 20 23.37 40.53 -12.89
CA THR A 20 24.62 39.83 -13.25
C THR A 20 24.86 38.60 -12.37
N SER A 21 24.03 37.57 -12.53
CA SER A 21 24.40 36.18 -12.16
C SER A 21 23.40 35.14 -12.69
N GLY A 22 23.23 35.07 -14.02
CA GLY A 22 23.07 33.77 -14.70
C GLY A 22 24.48 33.33 -15.16
N GLN A 23 24.90 32.07 -15.21
CA GLN A 23 24.28 30.74 -15.22
C GLN A 23 25.45 29.75 -15.05
N THR A 24 25.28 28.61 -14.36
CA THR A 24 25.83 27.30 -14.80
C THR A 24 25.30 26.15 -13.94
N ASP A 25 24.69 25.17 -14.63
CA ASP A 25 24.74 23.72 -14.36
C ASP A 25 24.24 23.15 -13.02
N LYS A 26 23.00 22.63 -13.01
CA LYS A 26 22.72 21.19 -13.12
C LYS A 26 21.27 20.91 -12.76
N GLN A 27 20.62 20.29 -13.73
CA GLN A 27 19.31 19.67 -13.71
C GLN A 27 19.19 18.71 -12.51
N ARG A 28 18.64 19.20 -11.38
CA ARG A 28 18.05 18.35 -10.35
C ARG A 28 16.60 18.15 -10.73
N THR A 29 16.31 16.98 -11.26
CA THR A 29 14.97 16.41 -11.31
C THR A 29 14.34 16.54 -9.93
N ALA A 30 13.34 17.42 -9.81
CA ALA A 30 12.50 17.47 -8.64
C ALA A 30 11.77 16.13 -8.55
N THR A 31 12.22 15.30 -7.60
CA THR A 31 11.47 14.15 -7.11
C THR A 31 10.07 14.62 -6.76
N PRO A 32 8.98 13.95 -7.19
CA PRO A 32 7.65 14.34 -6.77
C PRO A 32 7.61 14.23 -5.25
N THR A 33 7.41 15.36 -4.58
CA THR A 33 7.12 15.41 -3.15
C THR A 33 5.95 14.47 -2.92
N ALA A 34 6.20 13.36 -2.22
CA ALA A 34 5.15 12.47 -1.75
C ALA A 34 4.10 13.36 -1.07
N SER A 35 2.93 13.48 -1.71
CA SER A 35 1.78 14.12 -1.11
C SER A 35 1.62 13.51 0.26
N GLN A 36 1.70 14.32 1.32
CA GLN A 36 1.47 13.89 2.69
C GLN A 36 0.03 13.35 2.75
N GLN A 37 -0.13 12.06 2.50
CA GLN A 37 -1.42 11.39 2.61
C GLN A 37 -1.80 11.42 4.09
N LYS A 38 -2.86 12.17 4.40
CA LYS A 38 -3.47 12.22 5.72
C LYS A 38 -3.75 10.78 6.18
N THR A 39 -3.11 10.36 7.28
CA THR A 39 -3.39 9.07 7.91
C THR A 39 -4.81 9.07 8.48
N LEU A 40 -5.58 8.03 8.18
CA LEU A 40 -6.97 7.91 8.64
C LEU A 40 -7.04 7.54 10.13
N ASN A 41 -8.10 7.98 10.79
CA ASN A 41 -8.37 7.69 12.20
C ASN A 41 -9.81 7.21 12.42
N THR A 42 -10.21 7.01 13.68
CA THR A 42 -11.53 6.49 14.04
C THR A 42 -12.70 7.36 13.56
N SER A 43 -12.49 8.67 13.42
CA SER A 43 -13.51 9.59 12.92
C SER A 43 -13.77 9.45 11.42
N ASP A 44 -12.89 8.77 10.66
CA ASP A 44 -13.06 8.51 9.23
C ASP A 44 -13.89 7.24 8.95
N TYR A 45 -14.18 6.43 9.98
CA TYR A 45 -15.03 5.25 9.86
C TYR A 45 -16.52 5.58 10.09
N PRO A 46 -17.48 4.97 9.36
CA PRO A 46 -17.30 4.01 8.26
C PRO A 46 -16.93 4.68 6.92
N LEU A 47 -15.95 4.12 6.19
CA LEU A 47 -15.49 4.67 4.90
C LEU A 47 -16.62 4.78 3.87
N PHE A 48 -17.55 3.82 3.83
CA PHE A 48 -18.68 3.84 2.89
C PHE A 48 -19.55 5.10 3.01
N SER A 49 -19.71 5.63 4.22
CA SER A 49 -20.54 6.82 4.46
C SER A 49 -19.75 8.12 4.49
N LYS A 50 -18.49 8.08 4.96
CA LYS A 50 -17.69 9.28 5.22
C LYS A 50 -16.74 9.65 4.08
N HIS A 51 -16.20 8.63 3.41
CA HIS A 51 -15.20 8.77 2.35
C HIS A 51 -15.46 7.75 1.21
N PRO A 52 -16.68 7.69 0.63
CA PRO A 52 -17.02 6.71 -0.40
C PRO A 52 -16.12 6.81 -1.65
N GLU A 53 -15.58 8.00 -1.94
CA GLU A 53 -14.65 8.24 -3.04
C GLU A 53 -13.32 7.51 -2.89
N MET A 54 -12.94 7.14 -1.66
CA MET A 54 -11.74 6.35 -1.41
C MET A 54 -11.95 4.87 -1.73
N ILE A 55 -13.19 4.38 -1.78
CA ILE A 55 -13.49 2.97 -2.03
C ILE A 55 -13.64 2.75 -3.53
N LYS A 56 -12.74 1.95 -4.09
CA LYS A 56 -12.72 1.56 -5.50
C LYS A 56 -12.62 0.06 -5.62
N SER A 57 -13.20 -0.48 -6.70
CA SER A 57 -12.97 -1.86 -7.13
C SER A 57 -11.55 -2.04 -7.71
N PRO A 58 -11.08 -3.28 -7.94
CA PRO A 58 -9.79 -3.53 -8.58
C PRO A 58 -9.67 -2.93 -9.98
N SER A 59 -10.77 -2.81 -10.74
CA SER A 59 -10.77 -2.13 -12.05
C SER A 59 -10.92 -0.61 -11.96
N GLY A 60 -10.97 -0.05 -10.73
CA GLY A 60 -11.04 1.39 -10.49
C GLY A 60 -12.46 1.96 -10.42
N LYS A 61 -13.51 1.14 -10.57
CA LYS A 61 -14.90 1.60 -10.47
C LYS A 61 -15.24 2.13 -9.09
N GLY A 62 -16.00 3.21 -9.04
CA GLY A 62 -16.62 3.75 -7.84
C GLY A 62 -17.77 2.89 -7.32
N LEU A 63 -18.18 3.14 -6.07
CA LEU A 63 -19.31 2.45 -5.44
C LEU A 63 -20.64 2.69 -6.18
N ASP A 64 -20.82 3.89 -6.74
CA ASP A 64 -21.98 4.29 -7.53
C ASP A 64 -22.13 3.50 -8.83
N GLU A 65 -21.02 3.01 -9.39
CA GLU A 65 -21.01 2.16 -10.57
C GLU A 65 -21.38 0.70 -10.26
N ILE A 66 -21.27 0.27 -9.01
CA ILE A 66 -21.65 -1.09 -8.56
C ILE A 66 -23.15 -1.12 -8.31
N ASN A 67 -23.93 -1.25 -9.39
CA ASN A 67 -25.39 -1.29 -9.36
C ASN A 67 -25.95 -2.37 -10.30
N LEU A 68 -27.23 -2.70 -10.14
CA LEU A 68 -27.88 -3.79 -10.89
C LEU A 68 -27.85 -3.56 -12.40
N ASP A 69 -28.05 -2.33 -12.87
CA ASP A 69 -28.05 -2.02 -14.30
C ASP A 69 -26.68 -2.29 -14.93
N ASN A 70 -25.60 -1.89 -14.26
CA ASN A 70 -24.25 -2.14 -14.74
C ASN A 70 -23.87 -3.62 -14.67
N VAL A 71 -24.40 -4.37 -13.69
CA VAL A 71 -24.23 -5.84 -13.64
C VAL A 71 -24.96 -6.50 -14.81
N MET A 72 -26.22 -6.13 -15.06
CA MET A 72 -27.02 -6.70 -16.15
C MET A 72 -26.43 -6.37 -17.54
N LYS A 73 -25.79 -5.21 -17.68
CA LYS A 73 -25.07 -4.81 -18.91
C LYS A 73 -23.68 -5.46 -19.05
N GLY A 74 -23.19 -6.17 -18.04
CA GLY A 74 -21.85 -6.76 -18.02
C GLY A 74 -20.71 -5.75 -17.80
N ASN A 75 -21.04 -4.50 -17.42
CA ASN A 75 -20.07 -3.46 -17.10
C ASN A 75 -19.39 -3.71 -15.75
N VAL A 76 -20.08 -4.37 -14.81
CA VAL A 76 -19.54 -4.82 -13.53
C VAL A 76 -19.41 -6.34 -13.56
N LYS A 77 -18.19 -6.83 -13.34
CA LYS A 77 -17.87 -8.27 -13.30
C LYS A 77 -17.60 -8.74 -11.87
N ALA A 78 -17.50 -10.05 -11.68
CA ALA A 78 -17.18 -10.64 -10.37
C ALA A 78 -15.86 -10.09 -9.78
N ASP A 79 -14.84 -9.86 -10.61
CA ASP A 79 -13.57 -9.29 -10.18
C ASP A 79 -13.69 -7.85 -9.65
N ASP A 80 -14.71 -7.11 -10.08
CA ASP A 80 -15.00 -5.76 -9.60
C ASP A 80 -15.60 -5.76 -8.19
N LEU A 81 -16.11 -6.92 -7.73
CA LEU A 81 -16.72 -7.08 -6.41
C LEU A 81 -15.72 -7.55 -5.34
N ARG A 82 -14.42 -7.41 -5.61
CA ARG A 82 -13.33 -7.72 -4.66
C ARG A 82 -12.84 -6.45 -3.97
N ILE A 83 -12.32 -6.59 -2.75
CA ILE A 83 -11.71 -5.47 -2.01
C ILE A 83 -10.29 -5.20 -2.51
N THR A 84 -9.87 -3.94 -2.52
CA THR A 84 -8.52 -3.54 -2.94
C THR A 84 -7.51 -3.49 -1.79
N ARG A 85 -6.23 -3.60 -2.16
CA ARG A 85 -5.08 -3.41 -1.25
C ARG A 85 -5.19 -2.10 -0.47
N GLU A 86 -5.49 -1.00 -1.14
CA GLU A 86 -5.56 0.35 -0.56
C GLU A 86 -6.70 0.44 0.44
N THR A 87 -7.86 -0.17 0.14
CA THR A 87 -9.00 -0.19 1.06
C THR A 87 -8.65 -0.96 2.34
N LEU A 88 -7.97 -2.11 2.24
CA LEU A 88 -7.52 -2.86 3.41
C LEU A 88 -6.48 -2.08 4.24
N GLN A 89 -5.53 -1.40 3.59
CA GLN A 89 -4.55 -0.56 4.28
C GLN A 89 -5.22 0.57 5.07
N ARG A 90 -6.19 1.26 4.47
CA ARG A 90 -7.00 2.30 5.13
C ARG A 90 -7.77 1.76 6.34
N GLN A 91 -8.39 0.59 6.21
CA GLN A 91 -9.03 -0.09 7.35
C GLN A 91 -8.00 -0.45 8.44
N GLY A 92 -6.77 -0.79 8.05
CA GLY A 92 -5.62 -0.96 8.94
C GLY A 92 -5.27 0.30 9.72
N GLU A 93 -5.19 1.46 9.08
CA GLU A 93 -4.93 2.75 9.73
C GLU A 93 -6.00 3.08 10.78
N ILE A 94 -7.27 2.95 10.39
CA ILE A 94 -8.42 3.14 11.29
C ILE A 94 -8.35 2.16 12.47
N ALA A 95 -8.04 0.89 12.22
CA ALA A 95 -7.93 -0.12 13.28
C ALA A 95 -6.79 0.21 14.26
N LYS A 96 -5.64 0.68 13.78
CA LYS A 96 -4.54 1.14 14.62
C LYS A 96 -4.95 2.34 15.46
N ALA A 97 -5.61 3.34 14.87
CA ALA A 97 -6.13 4.51 15.59
C ALA A 97 -7.18 4.14 16.65
N ALA A 98 -7.95 3.07 16.42
CA ALA A 98 -8.89 2.51 17.40
C ALA A 98 -8.22 1.68 18.52
N GLY A 99 -6.88 1.65 18.60
CA GLY A 99 -6.16 0.87 19.60
C GLY A 99 -6.10 -0.63 19.31
N ARG A 100 -6.26 -1.04 18.03
CA ARG A 100 -6.26 -2.46 17.61
C ARG A 100 -5.10 -2.79 16.67
N PRO A 101 -3.83 -2.72 17.14
CA PRO A 101 -2.66 -2.91 16.29
C PRO A 101 -2.55 -4.32 15.68
N ALA A 102 -3.04 -5.36 16.36
CA ALA A 102 -3.07 -6.72 15.81
C ALA A 102 -3.98 -6.83 14.58
N ILE A 103 -5.12 -6.12 14.58
CA ILE A 103 -6.03 -6.08 13.43
C ILE A 103 -5.39 -5.30 12.28
N GLN A 104 -4.68 -4.21 12.56
CA GLN A 104 -3.91 -3.50 11.53
C GLN A 104 -2.89 -4.42 10.85
N LYS A 105 -2.12 -5.21 11.62
CA LYS A 105 -1.18 -6.18 11.06
C LYS A 105 -1.88 -7.26 10.22
N ASN A 106 -3.08 -7.68 10.64
CA ASN A 106 -3.88 -8.62 9.86
C ASN A 106 -4.33 -8.03 8.53
N PHE A 107 -4.83 -6.79 8.52
CA PHE A 107 -5.19 -6.10 7.28
C PHE A 107 -3.98 -5.85 6.38
N ALA A 108 -2.80 -5.59 6.94
CA ALA A 108 -1.58 -5.45 6.15
C ALA A 108 -1.23 -6.75 5.40
N ARG A 109 -1.33 -7.92 6.05
CA ARG A 109 -1.18 -9.21 5.36
C ARG A 109 -2.26 -9.44 4.32
N ALA A 110 -3.53 -9.21 4.68
CA ALA A 110 -4.64 -9.38 3.74
C ALA A 110 -4.48 -8.48 2.49
N ALA A 111 -3.93 -7.28 2.66
CA ALA A 111 -3.68 -6.33 1.58
C ALA A 111 -2.64 -6.88 0.58
N GLU A 112 -1.61 -7.58 1.05
CA GLU A 112 -0.65 -8.26 0.16
C GLU A 112 -1.33 -9.39 -0.63
N LEU A 113 -2.18 -10.19 0.03
CA LEU A 113 -2.86 -11.35 -0.56
C LEU A 113 -3.89 -10.99 -1.65
N THR A 114 -4.31 -9.72 -1.78
CA THR A 114 -5.28 -9.30 -2.81
C THR A 114 -4.80 -9.52 -4.25
N ALA A 115 -3.49 -9.58 -4.47
CA ALA A 115 -2.89 -9.82 -5.79
C ALA A 115 -2.83 -11.31 -6.17
N ILE A 116 -3.11 -12.20 -5.23
CA ILE A 116 -2.93 -13.64 -5.41
C ILE A 116 -4.26 -14.27 -5.88
N PRO A 117 -4.24 -15.14 -6.90
CA PRO A 117 -5.42 -15.90 -7.32
C PRO A 117 -6.01 -16.78 -6.20
N ASP A 118 -7.33 -16.97 -6.21
CA ASP A 118 -8.04 -17.68 -5.14
C ASP A 118 -7.59 -19.15 -4.99
N ASP A 119 -7.32 -19.83 -6.09
CA ASP A 119 -6.81 -21.22 -6.11
C ASP A 119 -5.41 -21.31 -5.49
N LYS A 120 -4.55 -20.34 -5.79
CA LYS A 120 -3.22 -20.20 -5.18
C LYS A 120 -3.31 -19.94 -3.68
N ILE A 121 -4.22 -19.06 -3.24
CA ILE A 121 -4.48 -18.84 -1.80
C ILE A 121 -4.89 -20.15 -1.10
N LEU A 122 -5.77 -20.94 -1.70
CA LEU A 122 -6.19 -22.23 -1.15
C LEU A 122 -5.03 -23.23 -1.09
N ALA A 123 -4.17 -23.28 -2.11
CA ALA A 123 -2.98 -24.13 -2.12
C ALA A 123 -1.98 -23.74 -1.02
N MET A 124 -1.69 -22.44 -0.87
CA MET A 124 -0.83 -21.89 0.18
C MET A 124 -1.37 -22.19 1.59
N TYR A 125 -2.69 -22.04 1.79
CA TYR A 125 -3.34 -22.46 3.04
C TYR A 125 -3.19 -23.97 3.27
N GLY A 126 -3.38 -24.78 2.22
CA GLY A 126 -3.19 -26.22 2.25
C GLY A 126 -1.78 -26.62 2.70
N ALA A 127 -0.76 -25.93 2.20
CA ALA A 127 0.64 -26.15 2.54
C ALA A 127 0.95 -25.90 4.02
N LEU A 128 0.32 -24.88 4.62
CA LEU A 128 0.44 -24.59 6.05
C LEU A 128 -0.28 -25.59 6.96
N ARG A 129 -1.09 -26.51 6.44
CA ARG A 129 -1.73 -27.52 7.31
C ARG A 129 -0.67 -28.53 7.79
N PRO A 130 -0.81 -29.06 9.02
CA PRO A 130 0.14 -30.03 9.55
C PRO A 130 0.40 -31.20 8.58
N TYR A 131 1.67 -31.56 8.44
CA TYR A 131 2.14 -32.72 7.69
C TYR A 131 1.95 -32.64 6.17
N ARG A 132 1.65 -31.47 5.61
CA ARG A 132 1.43 -31.29 4.16
C ARG A 132 2.70 -30.97 3.39
N SER A 133 3.54 -30.12 3.97
CA SER A 133 4.70 -29.56 3.28
C SER A 133 6.02 -29.96 3.93
N SER A 134 7.04 -30.11 3.10
CA SER A 134 8.43 -30.11 3.55
C SER A 134 8.84 -28.70 3.97
N LYS A 135 10.01 -28.55 4.62
CA LYS A 135 10.57 -27.24 4.93
C LYS A 135 10.84 -26.44 3.65
N GLN A 136 11.42 -27.10 2.63
CA GLN A 136 11.73 -26.46 1.35
C GLN A 136 10.47 -25.99 0.64
N ASP A 137 9.38 -26.78 0.67
CA ASP A 137 8.11 -26.37 0.05
C ASP A 137 7.59 -25.05 0.65
N LEU A 138 7.74 -24.84 1.96
CA LEU A 138 7.33 -23.60 2.64
C LEU A 138 8.26 -22.43 2.32
N GLU A 139 9.56 -22.66 2.17
CA GLU A 139 10.54 -21.65 1.75
C GLU A 139 10.32 -21.25 0.29
N ASP A 140 9.99 -22.19 -0.60
CA ASP A 140 9.68 -21.93 -2.00
C ASP A 140 8.41 -21.09 -2.13
N ILE A 141 7.36 -21.38 -1.35
CA ILE A 141 6.15 -20.55 -1.29
C ILE A 141 6.48 -19.14 -0.75
N ALA A 142 7.36 -19.04 0.25
CA ALA A 142 7.80 -17.73 0.74
C ALA A 142 8.52 -16.92 -0.34
N GLN A 143 9.34 -17.58 -1.16
CA GLN A 143 10.01 -16.94 -2.30
C GLN A 143 9.00 -16.51 -3.38
N GLU A 144 8.03 -17.36 -3.73
CA GLU A 144 6.94 -17.03 -4.67
C GLU A 144 6.14 -15.80 -4.18
N LEU A 145 5.80 -15.75 -2.89
CA LEU A 145 5.11 -14.62 -2.28
C LEU A 145 5.89 -13.30 -2.42
N GLU A 146 7.21 -13.33 -2.19
CA GLU A 146 8.05 -12.14 -2.26
C GLU A 146 8.31 -11.69 -3.69
N ASP A 147 8.69 -12.60 -4.58
CA ASP A 147 9.16 -12.28 -5.93
C ASP A 147 8.01 -12.04 -6.91
N GLU A 148 6.97 -12.89 -6.89
CA GLU A 148 5.89 -12.82 -7.88
C GLU A 148 4.77 -11.86 -7.45
N TYR A 149 4.46 -11.82 -6.14
CA TYR A 149 3.31 -11.07 -5.62
C TYR A 149 3.68 -9.83 -4.81
N ASN A 150 4.98 -9.59 -4.58
CA ASN A 150 5.48 -8.50 -3.73
C ASN A 150 4.78 -8.50 -2.35
N ALA A 151 4.74 -9.68 -1.71
CA ALA A 151 4.08 -9.94 -0.44
C ALA A 151 5.09 -10.30 0.68
N PRO A 152 6.00 -9.39 1.07
CA PRO A 152 7.08 -9.67 2.00
C PRO A 152 6.61 -10.00 3.44
N ILE A 153 5.48 -9.45 3.91
CA ILE A 153 4.96 -9.77 5.24
C ILE A 153 4.46 -11.21 5.27
N CYS A 154 3.72 -11.62 4.23
CA CYS A 154 3.25 -12.99 4.08
C CYS A 154 4.41 -13.97 3.82
N ALA A 155 5.41 -13.61 3.02
CA ALA A 155 6.62 -14.42 2.80
C ALA A 155 7.34 -14.69 4.13
N SER A 156 7.55 -13.65 4.95
CA SER A 156 8.15 -13.78 6.28
C SER A 156 7.37 -14.74 7.20
N TRP A 157 6.03 -14.75 7.10
CA TRP A 157 5.16 -15.69 7.82
C TRP A 157 5.41 -17.14 7.42
N PHE A 158 5.59 -17.42 6.12
CA PHE A 158 5.89 -18.77 5.64
C PHE A 158 7.29 -19.24 6.09
N ARG A 159 8.31 -18.36 6.05
CA ARG A 159 9.65 -18.69 6.57
C ARG A 159 9.63 -18.95 8.08
N GLU A 160 8.87 -18.16 8.83
CA GLU A 160 8.66 -18.39 10.26
C GLU A 160 7.96 -19.74 10.52
N ALA A 161 6.92 -20.05 9.75
CA ALA A 161 6.24 -21.35 9.83
C ALA A 161 7.20 -22.51 9.52
N ALA A 162 8.03 -22.41 8.47
CA ALA A 162 9.01 -23.42 8.10
C ALA A 162 9.97 -23.75 9.26
N LYS A 163 10.53 -22.71 9.91
CA LYS A 163 11.37 -22.83 11.10
C LYS A 163 10.65 -23.53 12.26
N TYR A 164 9.43 -23.09 12.59
CA TYR A 164 8.71 -23.67 13.71
C TYR A 164 8.18 -25.08 13.43
N TYR A 165 7.81 -25.39 12.20
CA TYR A 165 7.28 -26.71 11.84
C TYR A 165 8.38 -27.77 11.95
N GLU A 166 9.61 -27.43 11.56
CA GLU A 166 10.79 -28.28 11.78
C GLU A 166 11.01 -28.55 13.28
N SER A 167 11.07 -27.49 14.11
CA SER A 167 11.31 -27.65 15.55
C SER A 167 10.16 -28.34 16.31
N ARG A 168 8.93 -28.28 15.78
CA ARG A 168 7.70 -28.78 16.41
C ARG A 168 7.14 -30.04 15.77
N LYS A 169 7.87 -30.63 14.82
CA LYS A 169 7.49 -31.86 14.11
C LYS A 169 6.11 -31.75 13.45
N LYS A 170 5.96 -30.80 12.52
CA LYS A 170 4.74 -30.54 11.75
C LYS A 170 4.97 -30.56 10.24
N LEU A 171 6.16 -30.92 9.79
CA LEU A 171 6.46 -31.10 8.38
C LEU A 171 5.92 -32.43 7.88
N LYS A 172 5.84 -32.59 6.57
CA LYS A 172 5.49 -33.86 5.93
C LYS A 172 6.44 -34.97 6.42
N GLY A 173 5.86 -36.06 6.94
CA GLY A 173 6.61 -37.19 7.49
C GLY A 173 6.79 -37.17 9.02
N ASP A 174 6.39 -36.08 9.70
CA ASP A 174 6.42 -35.97 11.17
C ASP A 174 5.15 -36.49 11.89
N ASN A 175 4.25 -37.14 11.14
CA ASN A 175 2.94 -37.59 11.61
C ASN A 175 2.95 -38.94 12.33
#